data_AF-A0A925ICE8-F1
#
_entry.id   AF-A0A925ICE8-F1
#
_cell.length_a   1.000
_cell.length_b   1.000
_cell.length_c   1.000
_cell.angle_alpha   90.00
_cell.angle_beta   90.00
_cell.angle_gamma   90.00
#
_symmetry.space_group_name_H-M   'P 1'
#
loop_
_entity.id
_entity.type
_entity.pdbx_description
1 polymer ?
#
loop_
_entity_poly.entity_id
_entity_poly.type
_entity_poly.pdbx_seq_one_letter_code
_entity_poly.pdbx_strand_id
1 'polypeptide(L)'
;INLVYQFVLHTEAIGKLGFLEGIINTPSAHRVHHGSNKIYLDKNFGGFLMIWDKLFGTYTSETEKVKYGITTGFVSYNPFKLIFHGFIDLFKGKMDYKG
;
A
#
# COMPACT_ATOMS: atom_id res chain seq x y z
N ILE A 1 -17.64 1.60 -4.11
CA ILE A 1 -16.84 2.47 -3.22
C ILE A 1 -16.80 3.86 -3.82
N ASN A 2 -17.01 4.92 -3.02
CA ASN A 2 -17.13 6.31 -3.50
C ASN A 2 -15.82 7.11 -3.33
N LEU A 3 -15.62 8.12 -4.17
CA LEU A 3 -14.46 9.02 -4.18
C LEU A 3 -14.14 9.64 -2.82
N VAL A 4 -15.16 10.11 -2.08
CA VAL A 4 -14.97 10.80 -0.80
C VAL A 4 -14.31 9.87 0.22
N TYR A 5 -14.79 8.63 0.30
CA TYR A 5 -14.20 7.64 1.20
C TYR A 5 -12.74 7.35 0.83
N GLN A 6 -12.46 7.11 -0.46
CA GLN A 6 -11.09 6.89 -0.92
C GLN A 6 -10.19 8.09 -0.63
N PHE A 7 -10.66 9.32 -0.85
CA PHE A 7 -9.89 10.52 -0.56
C PHE A 7 -9.51 10.61 0.92
N VAL A 8 -10.46 10.34 1.83
CA VAL A 8 -10.21 10.36 3.28
C VAL A 8 -9.18 9.32 3.70
N LEU A 9 -9.13 8.14 3.06
CA LEU A 9 -8.12 7.12 3.37
C LEU A 9 -6.69 7.55 3.03
N HIS A 10 -6.49 8.46 2.08
CA HIS A 10 -5.15 8.85 1.60
C HIS A 10 -4.56 10.06 2.35
N THR A 11 -5.12 10.46 3.49
CA THR A 11 -4.58 11.57 4.29
C THR A 11 -3.63 11.09 5.38
N GLU A 12 -2.55 11.84 5.61
CA GLU A 12 -1.69 11.68 6.79
C GLU A 12 -2.19 12.48 7.99
N ALA A 13 -3.14 13.40 7.80
CA ALA A 13 -3.64 14.28 8.85
C ALA A 13 -4.40 13.51 9.95
N ILE A 14 -4.88 12.31 9.64
CA ILE A 14 -5.57 11.43 10.57
C ILE A 14 -4.62 10.31 10.99
N GLY A 15 -4.31 10.25 12.28
CA GLY A 15 -3.52 9.18 12.89
C GLY A 15 -4.30 7.87 13.00
N LYS A 16 -4.02 7.10 14.05
CA LYS A 16 -4.77 5.87 14.35
C LYS A 16 -6.12 6.18 14.96
N LEU A 17 -7.13 5.39 14.63
CA LEU A 17 -8.51 5.52 15.10
C LEU A 17 -8.88 4.51 16.21
N GLY A 18 -7.88 3.98 16.91
CA GLY A 18 -8.08 3.11 18.07
C GLY A 18 -8.74 1.77 17.69
N PHE A 19 -9.91 1.46 18.27
CA PHE A 19 -10.57 0.16 18.07
C PHE A 19 -11.05 -0.07 16.63
N LEU A 20 -11.20 1.00 15.83
CA LEU A 20 -11.55 0.87 14.42
C LEU A 20 -10.42 0.26 13.58
N GLU A 21 -9.18 0.33 14.07
CA GLU A 21 -8.03 -0.33 13.46
C GLU A 21 -8.26 -1.84 13.40
N GLY A 22 -8.18 -2.41 12.19
CA GLY A 22 -8.40 -3.84 11.97
C GLY A 22 -9.88 -4.26 11.96
N ILE A 23 -10.83 -3.33 12.02
CA ILE A 23 -12.23 -3.59 11.67
C ILE A 23 -12.49 -3.06 10.26
N ILE A 24 -12.24 -1.76 10.08
CA ILE A 24 -12.37 -1.07 8.79
C ILE A 24 -11.01 -0.59 8.28
N ASN A 25 -10.92 -0.30 6.99
CA ASN A 25 -9.77 0.35 6.42
C ASN A 25 -9.76 1.81 6.90
N THR A 26 -8.88 2.13 7.84
CA THR A 26 -8.64 3.48 8.38
C THR A 26 -7.56 4.17 7.54
N PRO A 27 -7.38 5.50 7.65
CA PRO A 27 -6.25 6.16 7.01
C PRO A 27 -4.89 5.54 7.39
N SER A 28 -4.72 5.11 8.65
CA SER A 28 -3.51 4.41 9.11
C SER A 28 -3.32 3.03 8.46
N ALA A 29 -4.37 2.21 8.41
CA ALA A 29 -4.33 0.91 7.74
C ALA A 29 -4.07 1.06 6.24
N HIS A 30 -4.61 2.09 5.60
CA HIS A 30 -4.41 2.39 4.19
C HIS A 30 -3.00 2.92 3.88
N ARG A 31 -2.37 3.67 4.79
CA ARG A 31 -0.95 4.05 4.62
C ARG A 31 -0.04 2.82 4.60
N VAL A 32 -0.30 1.82 5.44
CA VAL A 32 0.44 0.54 5.41
C VAL A 32 0.33 -0.12 4.04
N HIS A 33 -0.85 -0.13 3.43
CA HIS A 33 -1.03 -0.67 2.07
C HIS A 33 -0.14 0.03 1.02
N HIS A 34 0.07 1.34 1.16
CA HIS A 34 0.95 2.13 0.28
C HIS A 34 2.42 2.12 0.72
N GLY A 35 2.77 1.38 1.77
CA GLY A 35 4.10 1.35 2.34
C GLY A 35 5.07 0.47 1.56
N SER A 36 6.24 1.05 1.25
CA SER A 36 7.41 0.33 0.73
C SER A 36 8.37 -0.15 1.81
N ASN A 37 8.07 0.10 3.10
CA ASN A 37 8.81 -0.50 4.20
C ASN A 37 8.70 -2.02 4.10
N LYS A 38 9.78 -2.75 4.40
CA LYS A 38 9.80 -4.22 4.35
C LYS A 38 8.66 -4.87 5.16
N ILE A 39 8.31 -4.29 6.31
CA ILE A 39 7.23 -4.78 7.18
C ILE A 39 5.82 -4.56 6.61
N TYR A 40 5.66 -3.68 5.63
CA TYR A 40 4.38 -3.27 5.04
C TYR A 40 4.17 -3.83 3.63
N LEU A 41 5.19 -4.49 3.05
CA LEU A 41 5.03 -5.17 1.78
C LEU A 41 3.95 -6.25 1.87
N ASP A 42 3.08 -6.25 0.88
CA ASP A 42 1.98 -7.20 0.73
C ASP A 42 1.04 -7.24 1.95
N LYS A 43 0.68 -6.07 2.49
CA LYS A 43 -0.24 -5.91 3.63
C LYS A 43 -1.49 -5.09 3.29
N ASN A 44 -2.56 -5.33 4.06
CA ASN A 44 -3.77 -4.51 4.13
C ASN A 44 -4.47 -4.27 2.78
N PHE A 45 -4.85 -5.34 2.08
CA PHE A 45 -5.52 -5.29 0.78
C PHE A 45 -7.02 -4.95 0.83
N GLY A 46 -7.65 -5.02 2.02
CA GLY A 46 -9.07 -4.80 2.22
C GLY A 46 -9.50 -3.37 1.90
N GLY A 47 -10.43 -3.20 0.95
CA GLY A 47 -10.89 -1.86 0.56
C GLY A 47 -11.77 -1.15 1.61
N PHE A 48 -12.62 -1.89 2.32
CA PHE A 48 -13.44 -1.34 3.42
C PHE A 48 -13.31 -2.14 4.71
N LEU A 49 -13.42 -3.47 4.67
CA LEU A 49 -13.32 -4.33 5.86
C LEU A 49 -11.95 -5.01 5.93
N MET A 50 -11.32 -4.97 7.10
CA MET A 50 -10.03 -5.63 7.36
C MET A 50 -10.18 -7.12 7.73
N ILE A 51 -11.42 -7.62 7.81
CA ILE A 51 -11.68 -9.04 8.08
C ILE A 51 -11.01 -9.93 7.03
N TRP A 52 -10.99 -9.50 5.76
CA TRP A 52 -10.32 -10.23 4.69
C TRP A 52 -8.82 -10.35 4.97
N ASP A 53 -8.16 -9.26 5.34
CA ASP A 53 -6.74 -9.29 5.69
C ASP A 53 -6.43 -10.14 6.92
N LYS A 54 -7.35 -10.20 7.89
CA LYS A 54 -7.21 -11.10 9.03
C LYS A 54 -7.37 -12.57 8.64
N LEU A 55 -8.34 -12.88 7.77
CA LEU A 55 -8.58 -14.23 7.26
C LEU A 55 -7.41 -14.75 6.42
N PHE A 56 -6.77 -13.88 5.63
CA PHE A 56 -5.65 -14.24 4.76
C PHE A 56 -4.26 -13.93 5.36
N GLY A 57 -4.19 -13.45 6.60
CA GLY A 57 -2.91 -13.20 7.29
C GLY A 57 -2.11 -12.01 6.74
N THR A 58 -2.75 -11.10 6.01
CA THR A 58 -2.13 -9.91 5.41
C THR A 58 -2.35 -8.64 6.23
N TYR A 59 -3.08 -8.73 7.36
CA TYR A 59 -3.27 -7.58 8.24
C TYR A 59 -1.97 -7.17 8.95
N THR A 60 -1.67 -5.88 8.96
CA THR A 60 -0.59 -5.29 9.75
C THR A 60 -0.96 -3.87 10.17
N SER A 61 -0.66 -3.52 11.43
CA SER A 61 -0.84 -2.17 11.94
C SER A 61 0.34 -1.27 11.55
N GLU A 62 0.10 0.03 11.43
CA GLU A 62 1.16 1.01 11.21
C GLU A 62 2.01 1.13 12.50
N THR A 63 3.20 0.56 12.54
CA THR A 63 4.13 0.60 13.70
C THR A 63 5.30 1.56 13.52
N GLU A 64 5.72 1.76 12.27
CA GLU A 64 6.78 2.67 11.81
C GLU A 64 6.25 3.72 10.84
N LYS A 65 6.98 4.82 10.68
CA LYS A 65 6.68 5.83 9.67
C LYS A 65 6.71 5.20 8.27
N VAL A 66 5.61 5.36 7.53
CA VAL A 66 5.44 4.82 6.19
C VAL A 66 6.33 5.57 5.19
N LYS A 67 7.07 4.80 4.38
CA LYS A 67 7.80 5.26 3.20
C LYS A 67 6.98 4.94 1.97
N TYR A 68 6.52 5.95 1.26
CA TYR A 68 5.71 5.76 0.05
C TYR A 68 6.54 5.54 -1.19
N GLY A 69 5.90 4.93 -2.19
CA GLY A 69 6.48 4.61 -3.48
C GLY A 69 6.71 3.12 -3.63
N ILE A 70 7.53 2.76 -4.61
CA ILE A 70 7.91 1.37 -4.89
C ILE A 70 9.30 1.08 -4.33
N THR A 71 9.59 -0.18 -4.02
CA THR A 71 10.86 -0.65 -3.42
C THR A 71 12.09 -0.30 -4.25
N THR A 72 11.94 -0.17 -5.57
CA THR A 72 13.00 0.20 -6.51
C THR A 72 13.24 1.70 -6.62
N GLY A 73 12.39 2.52 -6.00
CA GLY A 73 12.48 3.98 -6.06
C GLY A 73 12.07 4.57 -7.43
N PHE A 74 12.51 5.81 -7.66
CA PHE A 74 12.19 6.55 -8.88
C PHE A 74 13.06 6.10 -10.07
N VAL A 75 12.43 5.74 -11.19
CA VAL A 75 13.12 5.11 -12.33
C VAL A 75 13.31 6.01 -13.57
N SER A 76 12.51 7.08 -13.74
CA SER A 76 12.62 8.01 -14.87
C SER A 76 11.65 9.20 -14.80
N TYR A 77 12.02 10.33 -15.42
CA TYR A 77 11.08 11.42 -15.73
C TYR A 77 10.27 11.20 -17.02
N ASN A 78 10.59 10.17 -17.82
CA ASN A 78 9.83 9.85 -19.02
C ASN A 78 8.56 9.05 -18.66
N PRO A 79 7.36 9.55 -18.98
CA PRO A 79 6.10 8.92 -18.59
C PRO A 79 5.91 7.53 -19.22
N PHE A 80 6.38 7.33 -20.45
CA PHE A 80 6.32 6.01 -21.09
C PHE A 80 7.20 5.00 -20.35
N LYS A 81 8.40 5.42 -19.92
CA LYS A 81 9.27 4.53 -19.13
C LYS A 81 8.64 4.22 -17.77
N LEU A 82 8.05 5.21 -17.08
CA LEU A 82 7.35 5.00 -15.81
C LEU A 82 6.17 4.02 -15.93
N ILE A 83 5.38 4.10 -17.01
CA ILE A 83 4.21 3.23 -17.20
C ILE A 83 4.63 1.83 -17.64
N PHE A 84 5.62 1.72 -18.55
CA PHE A 84 5.95 0.45 -19.21
C PHE A 84 7.12 -0.33 -18.59
N HIS A 85 7.90 0.24 -17.65
CA HIS A 85 9.07 -0.48 -17.10
C HIS A 85 8.70 -1.83 -16.48
N GLY A 86 7.62 -1.89 -15.70
CA GLY A 86 7.20 -3.12 -15.01
C GLY A 86 6.81 -4.22 -16.01
N PHE A 87 6.11 -3.87 -17.09
CA PHE A 87 5.77 -4.81 -18.16
C PHE A 87 7.01 -5.31 -18.90
N ILE A 88 7.96 -4.41 -19.19
CA ILE A 88 9.21 -4.78 -19.84
C ILE A 88 10.00 -5.76 -18.96
N ASP A 89 10.09 -5.50 -17.66
CA ASP A 89 10.81 -6.39 -16.74
C ASP A 89 10.11 -7.74 -16.58
N LEU A 90 8.77 -7.76 -16.61
CA LEU A 90 8.00 -9.01 -16.66
C LEU A 90 8.37 -9.85 -17.90
N PHE A 91 8.34 -9.28 -19.11
CA PHE A 91 8.67 -10.03 -20.33
C PHE A 91 10.15 -10.39 -20.45
N LYS A 92 11.04 -9.64 -19.79
CA LYS A 92 12.48 -9.96 -19.72
C LYS A 92 12.84 -10.94 -18.61
N GLY A 93 11.87 -11.38 -17.80
CA GLY A 93 12.14 -12.25 -16.65
C GLY A 93 12.95 -11.58 -15.55
N LYS A 94 12.94 -10.24 -15.46
CA LYS A 94 13.68 -9.43 -14.48
C LYS A 94 12.81 -8.94 -13.32
N MET A 95 11.69 -9.62 -13.05
CA MET A 95 10.81 -9.31 -11.94
C MET A 95 11.43 -9.71 -10.60
N ASP A 96 12.36 -8.90 -10.09
CA ASP A 96 12.90 -9.01 -8.74
C ASP A 96 12.52 -7.77 -7.92
N TYR A 97 11.21 -7.56 -7.78
CA TYR A 97 10.63 -6.42 -7.07
C TYR A 97 10.36 -6.69 -5.59
N LYS A 98 10.71 -7.89 -5.10
CA LYS A 98 10.53 -8.26 -3.69
C LYS A 98 11.65 -7.63 -2.85
N GLY A 99 11.28 -6.98 -1.74
CA GLY A 99 12.21 -6.49 -0.71
C GLY A 99 12.60 -7.56 0.31
#